data_AF-A0A9P6ZKT2-F1
#
_entry.id   AF-A0A9P6ZKT2-F1
#
_cell.length_a   1.000
_cell.length_b   1.000
_cell.length_c   1.000
_cell.angle_alpha   90.00
_cell.angle_beta   90.00
_cell.angle_gamma   90.00
#
_symmetry.space_group_name_H-M   'P 1'
#
loop_
_entity.id
_entity.type
_entity.pdbx_description
1 polymer ?
#
loop_
_entity_poly.entity_id
_entity_poly.type
_entity_poly.pdbx_seq_one_letter_code
_entity_poly.pdbx_strand_id
1 'polypeptide(L)'
;MPQIVSPLQYKWYNEILNCPATTEAEHELQVALQESGQCKEETKRQMIGLQAASVLQIRYCDRVRGQLAAQEEKAGRKKGTRLIGDGLPCMLTGDVFVAQVITHENAMEAEAREKEMRAKRRAECSEELAHWKREEIERKE
;
A
#
# COMPACT_ATOMS: atom_id res chain seq x y z
N MET A 1 -15.86 -7.29 13.02
CA MET A 1 -16.40 -6.97 11.67
C MET A 1 -16.75 -5.49 11.65
N PRO A 2 -16.22 -4.66 10.74
CA PRO A 2 -16.69 -3.29 10.61
C PRO A 2 -18.16 -3.32 10.19
N GLN A 3 -19.04 -2.68 10.96
CA GLN A 3 -20.44 -2.61 10.60
C GLN A 3 -20.60 -1.75 9.34
N ILE A 4 -21.22 -2.34 8.32
CA ILE A 4 -21.60 -1.63 7.09
C ILE A 4 -22.77 -0.74 7.48
N VAL A 5 -22.51 0.57 7.51
CA VAL A 5 -23.53 1.59 7.75
C VAL A 5 -24.39 1.70 6.50
N SER A 6 -25.39 0.84 6.39
CA SER A 6 -26.38 0.92 5.30
C SER A 6 -27.27 2.15 5.49
N PRO A 7 -27.60 2.91 4.42
CA PRO A 7 -28.59 3.97 4.52
C PRO A 7 -29.99 3.36 4.58
N LEU A 8 -30.63 3.39 5.75
CA LEU A 8 -32.09 3.22 5.84
C LEU A 8 -32.74 4.57 5.51
N GLN A 9 -32.65 4.98 4.24
CA GLN A 9 -33.40 6.13 3.75
C GLN A 9 -34.78 5.67 3.29
N TYR A 10 -35.68 5.56 4.25
CA TYR A 10 -37.09 5.38 3.98
C TYR A 10 -37.72 6.75 3.81
N LYS A 11 -37.81 7.25 2.56
CA LYS A 11 -38.49 8.52 2.23
C LYS A 11 -39.88 8.60 2.85
N TRP A 12 -40.60 7.47 2.86
CA TRP A 12 -41.91 7.31 3.47
C TRP A 12 -41.93 7.59 4.98
N TYR A 13 -40.83 7.33 5.69
CA TYR A 13 -40.73 7.55 7.14
C TYR A 13 -40.67 9.05 7.47
N ASN A 14 -39.92 9.81 6.67
CA ASN A 14 -39.87 11.27 6.81
C ASN A 14 -41.22 11.92 6.44
N GLU A 15 -41.93 11.37 5.44
CA GLU A 15 -43.27 11.85 5.08
C GLU A 15 -44.27 11.69 6.23
N ILE A 16 -44.24 10.55 6.93
CA ILE A 16 -45.10 10.30 8.11
C ILE A 16 -44.72 11.19 9.29
N LEU A 17 -43.42 11.43 9.49
CA LEU A 17 -42.92 12.31 10.56
C LEU A 17 -43.27 13.79 10.35
N ASN A 18 -43.60 14.20 9.13
CA ASN A 18 -44.02 15.56 8.79
C ASN A 18 -45.54 15.76 8.87
N CYS A 19 -46.32 14.69 9.09
CA CYS A 19 -47.76 14.81 9.26
C CYS A 19 -48.10 15.48 10.61
N PRO A 20 -49.12 16.36 10.65
CA PRO A 20 -49.51 17.02 11.89
C PRO A 20 -50.02 16.01 12.92
N ALA A 21 -49.51 16.10 14.15
CA ALA A 21 -50.00 15.33 15.28
C ALA A 21 -51.45 15.74 15.61
N THR A 22 -52.30 14.75 15.87
CA THR A 22 -53.71 14.97 16.23
C THR A 22 -53.88 15.04 17.75
N THR A 23 -53.01 14.36 18.50
CA THR A 23 -53.03 14.28 19.97
C THR A 23 -51.73 14.81 20.58
N GLU A 24 -51.76 15.38 21.79
CA GLU A 24 -50.56 15.83 22.52
C GLU A 24 -49.51 14.72 22.69
N ALA A 25 -49.95 13.49 23.01
CA ALA A 25 -49.06 12.33 23.12
C ALA A 25 -48.37 11.97 21.80
N GLU A 26 -49.02 12.16 20.65
CA GLU A 26 -48.42 11.93 19.34
C GLU A 26 -47.34 12.96 19.03
N HIS A 27 -47.58 14.21 19.43
CA HIS A 27 -46.59 15.28 19.29
C HIS A 27 -45.33 14.99 20.12
N GLU A 28 -45.49 14.59 21.39
CA GLU A 28 -44.35 14.22 22.26
C GLU A 28 -43.53 13.05 21.66
N LEU A 29 -44.21 12.03 21.13
CA LEU A 29 -43.55 10.90 20.47
C LEU A 29 -42.82 11.32 19.19
N GLN A 30 -43.41 12.21 18.37
CA GLN A 30 -42.75 12.74 17.18
C GLN A 30 -41.47 13.51 17.52
N VAL A 31 -41.51 14.36 18.55
CA VAL A 31 -40.34 15.11 19.02
C VAL A 31 -39.24 14.16 19.50
N ALA A 32 -39.56 13.23 20.40
CA ALA A 32 -38.60 12.25 20.92
C ALA A 32 -37.96 11.40 19.80
N LEU A 33 -38.75 11.05 18.78
CA LEU A 33 -38.27 10.27 17.65
C LEU A 33 -37.31 11.08 16.77
N GLN A 34 -37.64 12.35 16.48
CA GLN A 34 -36.78 13.27 15.73
C GLN A 34 -35.45 13.51 16.45
N GLU A 35 -35.49 13.76 17.76
CA GLU A 35 -34.28 13.91 18.59
C GLU A 35 -33.40 12.65 18.55
N SER A 36 -34.01 11.47 18.71
CA SER A 36 -33.27 10.21 18.61
C SER A 36 -32.67 10.00 17.21
N GLY A 37 -33.37 10.45 16.16
CA GLY A 37 -32.91 10.37 14.78
C GLY A 37 -31.71 11.26 14.51
N GLN A 38 -31.76 12.51 14.99
CA GLN A 38 -30.65 13.47 14.90
C GLN A 38 -29.41 12.93 15.60
N CYS A 39 -29.55 12.43 16.84
CA CYS A 39 -28.43 11.85 17.60
C CYS A 39 -27.80 10.65 16.87
N LYS A 40 -28.61 9.78 16.24
CA LYS A 40 -28.11 8.65 15.44
C LYS A 40 -27.37 9.11 14.19
N GLU A 41 -27.89 10.11 13.49
CA GLU A 41 -27.24 10.67 12.30
C GLU A 41 -25.90 11.35 12.63
N GLU A 42 -25.79 12.05 13.76
CA GLU A 42 -24.53 12.60 14.24
C GLU A 42 -23.50 11.51 14.55
N THR A 43 -23.90 10.49 15.31
CA THR A 43 -23.05 9.35 15.65
C THR A 43 -22.58 8.63 14.38
N LYS A 44 -23.48 8.47 13.42
CA LYS A 44 -23.18 7.87 12.12
C LYS A 44 -22.17 8.70 11.32
N ARG A 45 -22.32 10.02 11.25
CA ARG A 45 -21.35 10.92 10.60
C ARG A 45 -19.97 10.79 11.23
N GLN A 46 -19.89 10.76 12.56
CA GLN A 46 -18.64 10.55 13.29
C GLN A 46 -18.03 9.18 12.97
N MET A 47 -18.84 8.13 12.94
CA MET A 47 -18.40 6.77 12.62
C MET A 47 -17.84 6.66 11.20
N ILE A 48 -18.48 7.30 10.21
CA ILE A 48 -17.97 7.35 8.83
C ILE A 48 -16.60 8.04 8.79
N GLY A 49 -16.43 9.15 9.51
CA GLY A 49 -15.14 9.83 9.64
C GLY A 49 -14.06 8.93 10.25
N LEU A 50 -14.38 8.21 11.33
CA LEU A 50 -13.47 7.26 11.98
C LEU A 50 -13.12 6.08 11.06
N GLN A 51 -14.08 5.54 10.32
CA GLN A 51 -13.85 4.46 9.35
C GLN A 51 -12.91 4.92 8.23
N ALA A 52 -13.15 6.12 7.67
CA ALA A 52 -12.29 6.69 6.65
C ALA A 52 -10.85 6.91 7.18
N ALA A 53 -10.71 7.48 8.37
CA ALA A 53 -9.41 7.68 9.01
C ALA A 53 -8.69 6.34 9.28
N SER A 54 -9.41 5.32 9.74
CA SER A 54 -8.85 3.99 10.00
C SER A 54 -8.32 3.33 8.73
N VAL A 55 -9.08 3.39 7.62
CA VAL A 55 -8.64 2.85 6.32
C VAL A 55 -7.37 3.54 5.84
N LEU A 56 -7.30 4.87 5.93
CA LEU A 56 -6.11 5.65 5.58
C LEU A 56 -4.92 5.27 6.46
N GLN A 57 -5.14 5.12 7.76
CA GLN A 57 -4.10 4.76 8.72
C GLN A 57 -3.53 3.36 8.44
N ILE A 58 -4.37 2.38 8.14
CA ILE A 58 -3.94 1.03 7.77
C ILE A 58 -3.01 1.09 6.55
N ARG A 59 -3.42 1.79 5.49
CA ARG A 59 -2.61 1.95 4.27
C ARG A 59 -1.28 2.66 4.54
N TYR A 60 -1.29 3.67 5.39
CA TYR A 60 -0.07 4.36 5.79
C TYR A 60 0.88 3.45 6.57
N CYS A 61 0.37 2.73 7.58
CA CYS A 61 1.15 1.80 8.36
C CYS A 61 1.77 0.68 7.50
N ASP A 62 1.01 0.13 6.56
CA ASP A 62 1.52 -0.88 5.62
C ASP A 62 2.69 -0.34 4.79
N ARG A 63 2.57 0.91 4.29
CA ARG A 63 3.64 1.57 3.55
C ARG A 63 4.89 1.78 4.40
N VAL A 64 4.74 2.28 5.62
CA VAL A 64 5.87 2.52 6.54
C VAL A 64 6.55 1.21 6.90
N ARG A 65 5.78 0.14 7.20
CA ARG A 65 6.33 -1.19 7.47
C ARG A 65 7.10 -1.75 6.28
N GLY A 66 6.58 -1.59 5.06
CA GLY A 66 7.28 -2.01 3.84
C GLY A 66 8.59 -1.25 3.63
N GLN A 67 8.62 0.06 3.90
CA GLN A 67 9.83 0.87 3.82
C GLN A 67 10.86 0.44 4.86
N LEU A 68 10.43 0.19 6.09
CA LEU A 68 11.30 -0.26 7.17
C LEU A 68 11.91 -1.63 6.85
N ALA A 69 11.08 -2.60 6.44
CA ALA A 69 11.56 -3.92 6.04
C ALA A 69 12.58 -3.85 4.90
N ALA A 70 12.33 -3.02 3.87
CA ALA A 70 13.28 -2.83 2.78
C ALA A 70 14.59 -2.17 3.23
N GLN A 71 14.53 -1.26 4.21
CA GLN A 71 15.72 -0.64 4.80
C GLN A 71 16.52 -1.64 5.63
N GLU A 72 15.86 -2.46 6.44
CA GLU A 72 16.47 -3.51 7.25
C GLU A 72 17.13 -4.58 6.37
N GLU A 73 16.47 -5.02 5.29
CA GLU A 73 17.08 -5.94 4.33
C GLU A 73 18.34 -5.34 3.67
N LYS A 74 18.29 -4.05 3.30
CA LYS A 74 19.45 -3.35 2.73
C LYS A 74 20.58 -3.19 3.75
N ALA A 75 20.27 -2.95 5.02
CA ALA A 75 21.27 -2.86 6.08
C ALA A 75 21.89 -4.23 6.41
N GLY A 76 21.08 -5.30 6.38
CA GLY A 76 21.53 -6.68 6.59
C GLY A 76 22.37 -7.23 5.43
N ARG A 77 22.10 -6.81 4.19
CA ARG A 77 22.96 -7.06 3.03
C ARG A 77 24.21 -6.19 3.14
N LYS A 78 25.20 -6.65 3.92
CA LYS A 78 26.57 -6.14 3.83
C LYS A 78 26.93 -6.09 2.35
N LYS A 79 27.23 -4.91 1.79
CA LYS A 79 27.75 -4.78 0.42
C LYS A 79 28.96 -5.70 0.33
N GLY A 80 28.80 -6.81 -0.38
CA GLY A 80 29.77 -7.89 -0.50
C GLY A 80 30.91 -7.47 -1.40
N THR A 81 31.69 -6.47 -0.99
CA THR A 81 32.91 -6.04 -1.68
C THR A 81 34.15 -6.65 -1.03
N ARG A 82 33.99 -7.37 0.08
CA ARG A 82 35.10 -8.01 0.80
C ARG A 82 35.13 -9.49 0.48
N LEU A 83 36.23 -9.92 -0.15
CA LEU A 83 36.57 -11.32 -0.41
C LEU A 83 36.55 -12.15 0.89
N ILE A 84 36.99 -11.53 1.99
CA ILE A 84 37.02 -12.09 3.33
C ILE A 84 36.30 -11.12 4.27
N GLY A 85 35.19 -11.56 4.85
CA GLY A 85 34.28 -10.73 5.64
C GLY A 85 34.54 -10.69 7.14
N ASP A 86 35.44 -11.54 7.66
CA ASP A 86 35.73 -11.71 9.09
C ASP A 86 36.77 -10.72 9.64
N GLY A 87 37.58 -10.10 8.76
CA GLY A 87 38.62 -9.15 9.13
C GLY A 87 39.88 -9.78 9.71
N LEU A 88 40.02 -11.11 9.62
CA LEU A 88 41.20 -11.82 10.11
C LEU A 88 42.32 -11.85 9.05
N PRO A 89 43.61 -11.89 9.47
CA PRO A 89 44.72 -12.10 8.55
C PRO A 89 44.61 -13.46 7.86
N CYS A 90 44.72 -13.48 6.54
CA CYS A 90 44.71 -14.69 5.73
C CYS A 90 46.03 -14.85 4.96
N MET A 91 46.49 -16.09 4.80
CA MET A 91 47.63 -16.41 3.95
C MET A 91 47.21 -16.35 2.47
N LEU A 92 47.73 -15.36 1.74
CA LEU A 92 47.33 -15.09 0.35
C LEU A 92 47.80 -16.16 -0.65
N THR A 93 48.76 -17.00 -0.26
CA THR A 93 49.31 -18.06 -1.11
C THR A 93 48.69 -19.42 -0.81
N GLY A 94 47.80 -19.52 0.18
CA GLY A 94 47.13 -20.77 0.51
C GLY A 94 46.08 -21.13 -0.55
N ASP A 95 45.97 -22.41 -0.89
CA ASP A 95 45.02 -22.91 -1.89
C ASP A 95 43.57 -22.49 -1.61
N VAL A 96 43.22 -22.39 -0.33
CA VAL A 96 41.89 -21.95 0.14
C VAL A 96 41.62 -20.49 -0.27
N PHE A 97 42.61 -19.61 -0.16
CA PHE A 97 42.48 -18.21 -0.55
C PHE A 97 42.37 -18.08 -2.06
N VAL A 98 43.22 -18.81 -2.81
CA VAL A 98 43.22 -18.79 -4.27
C VAL A 98 41.87 -19.28 -4.82
N ALA A 99 41.33 -20.36 -4.27
CA ALA A 99 40.00 -20.85 -4.63
C ALA A 99 38.91 -19.80 -4.35
N GLN A 100 38.97 -19.11 -3.21
CA GLN A 100 38.03 -18.03 -2.88
C GLN A 100 38.12 -16.86 -3.85
N VAL A 101 39.32 -16.42 -4.23
CA VAL A 101 39.52 -15.38 -5.26
C VAL A 101 38.86 -15.76 -6.57
N ILE A 102 39.13 -16.97 -7.07
CA ILE A 102 38.57 -17.47 -8.33
C ILE A 102 37.04 -17.50 -8.27
N THR A 103 36.46 -17.99 -7.17
CA THR A 103 34.99 -18.03 -7.02
C THR A 103 34.37 -16.63 -6.99
N HIS A 104 35.04 -15.67 -6.37
CA HIS A 104 34.57 -14.29 -6.28
C HIS A 104 34.66 -13.57 -7.64
N GLU A 105 35.75 -13.75 -8.39
CA GLU A 105 35.91 -13.21 -9.74
C GLU A 105 34.83 -13.75 -10.69
N ASN A 106 34.62 -15.08 -10.68
CA ASN A 106 33.56 -15.71 -11.46
C ASN A 106 32.16 -15.18 -11.09
N ALA A 107 31.91 -14.97 -9.80
CA ALA A 107 30.64 -14.40 -9.33
C ALA A 107 30.46 -12.94 -9.78
N MET A 108 31.52 -12.12 -9.71
CA MET A 108 31.52 -10.74 -10.20
C MET A 108 31.26 -10.66 -11.71
N GLU A 109 31.90 -11.52 -12.50
CA GLU A 109 31.64 -11.60 -13.94
C GLU A 109 30.22 -12.06 -14.26
N ALA A 110 29.69 -13.03 -13.52
CA ALA A 110 28.31 -13.48 -13.67
C ALA A 110 27.32 -12.35 -13.34
N GLU A 111 27.52 -11.63 -12.24
CA GLU A 111 26.67 -10.51 -11.84
C GLU A 111 26.74 -9.34 -12.85
N ALA A 112 27.92 -9.05 -13.39
CA ALA A 112 28.11 -8.06 -14.45
C ALA A 112 27.31 -8.44 -15.71
N ARG A 113 27.43 -9.70 -16.16
CA ARG A 113 26.66 -10.22 -17.30
C ARG A 113 25.15 -10.15 -17.05
N GLU A 114 24.68 -10.53 -15.86
CA GLU A 114 23.27 -10.43 -15.51
C GLU A 114 22.77 -8.98 -15.49
N LYS A 115 23.60 -8.05 -15.01
CA LYS A 115 23.26 -6.62 -14.99
C LYS A 115 23.16 -6.06 -16.41
N GLU A 116 24.05 -6.45 -17.30
CA GLU A 116 23.99 -6.08 -18.72
C GLU A 116 22.74 -6.66 -19.39
N MET A 117 22.43 -7.94 -19.16
CA MET A 117 21.21 -8.57 -19.69
C MET A 117 19.95 -7.86 -19.18
N ARG A 118 19.91 -7.50 -17.88
CA ARG A 118 18.81 -6.70 -17.31
C ARG A 118 18.73 -5.28 -17.86
N ALA A 119 19.86 -4.67 -18.25
CA ALA A 119 19.87 -3.36 -18.88
C ALA A 119 19.30 -3.43 -20.31
N LYS A 120 19.73 -4.43 -21.10
CA LYS A 120 19.23 -4.68 -22.46
C LYS A 120 17.72 -4.92 -22.47
N ARG A 121 17.22 -5.82 -21.63
CA ARG A 121 15.77 -6.09 -21.50
C ARG A 121 14.96 -4.85 -21.14
N ARG A 122 15.50 -3.97 -20.29
CA ARG A 122 14.84 -2.72 -19.92
C ARG A 122 14.81 -1.72 -21.08
N ALA A 123 15.88 -1.66 -21.88
CA ALA A 123 15.91 -0.84 -23.08
C ALA A 123 14.88 -1.32 -24.11
N GLU A 124 14.88 -2.61 -24.43
CA GLU A 124 13.92 -3.25 -25.35
C GLU A 124 12.47 -2.98 -24.91
N CYS A 125 12.13 -3.26 -23.65
CA CYS A 125 10.80 -2.99 -23.11
C CYS A 125 10.44 -1.49 -23.15
N SER A 126 11.40 -0.59 -22.94
CA SER A 126 11.16 0.86 -23.05
C SER A 126 10.87 1.31 -24.48
N GLU A 127 11.53 0.69 -25.47
CA GLU A 127 11.33 0.96 -26.89
C GLU A 127 9.97 0.46 -27.36
N GLU A 128 9.59 -0.77 -26.98
CA GLU A 128 8.27 -1.34 -27.24
C GLU A 128 7.16 -0.48 -26.61
N LEU A 129 7.35 -0.04 -25.37
CA LEU A 129 6.39 0.84 -24.69
C LEU A 129 6.27 2.19 -25.38
N ALA A 130 7.36 2.74 -25.91
CA ALA A 130 7.35 4.00 -26.66
C ALA A 130 6.69 3.84 -28.04
N HIS A 131 6.85 2.68 -28.68
CA HIS A 131 6.12 2.34 -29.91
C HIS A 131 4.62 2.26 -29.63
N TRP A 132 4.21 1.46 -28.65
CA TRP A 132 2.81 1.29 -28.25
C TRP A 132 2.14 2.62 -27.88
N LYS A 133 2.84 3.49 -27.14
CA LYS A 133 2.32 4.82 -26.80
C LYS A 133 2.07 5.70 -28.02
N ARG A 134 2.91 5.60 -29.07
CA ARG A 134 2.70 6.35 -30.33
C ARG A 134 1.46 5.84 -31.06
N GLU A 135 1.32 4.52 -31.19
CA GLU A 135 0.13 3.89 -31.79
C GLU A 135 -1.16 4.16 -31.00
N GLU A 136 -1.06 4.34 -29.69
CA GLU A 136 -2.22 4.68 -28.85
C GLU A 136 -2.65 6.14 -29.01
N ILE A 137 -1.71 7.06 -29.25
CA ILE A 137 -1.99 8.47 -29.56
C ILE A 137 -2.70 8.55 -30.92
N GLU A 138 -2.15 7.90 -31.96
CA GLU A 138 -2.73 7.88 -33.31
C GLU A 138 -4.13 7.23 -33.38
N ARG A 139 -4.48 6.37 -32.43
CA ARG A 139 -5.81 5.73 -32.35
C ARG A 139 -6.86 6.58 -31.63
N LYS A 140 -6.42 7.53 -30.81
CA LYS A 140 -7.29 8.41 -30.01
C LYS A 140 -7.57 9.74 -30.71
N GLU A 141 -6.74 10.12 -31.68
CA GLU A 141 -7.01 11.18 -32.68
C GLU A 141 -7.99 10.68 -33.75
#